data_AF-A0A7C7JWF2-F1
#
_entry.id   AF-A0A7C7JWF2-F1
#
_cell.length_a   1.000
_cell.length_b   1.000
_cell.length_c   1.000
_cell.angle_alpha   90.00
_cell.angle_beta   90.00
_cell.angle_gamma   90.00
#
_symmetry.space_group_name_H-M   'P 1'
#
loop_
_entity.id
_entity.type
_entity.pdbx_description
1 polymer ?
#
loop_
_entity_poly.entity_id
_entity_poly.type
_entity_poly.pdbx_seq_one_letter_code
_entity_poly.pdbx_strand_id
1 'polypeptide(L)'
;MGDNGTEPRDTLTIRDNRTGRDYEVDILEGDVIRSMDLRKIKVEDSDFGMMAYDPAFTNTASTHSTVTYVDGGKGILRYRGYPIEQLADQSSHLEVAYLLLKGELPTEAELEGFVSDVTLHTCVHENVKDLLEGFPDDAHTMGMMVSAVSALSTFYPEAKNVHDPAVRWQQIVRLVAKMPTMAAYACRRLRGLPYVYPENELSYTSNFLNMLFRTEAKDYEPNPVLERALDVLFILHADHEQNCSTTTMRAIGSSHADPYSAVAGAMAALYGPLHGGANEAVLRMLERIGTPENVPGFIELVKTKKERLMGFGHRVYKAYDP
;
A
#
# COMPACT_ATOMS: atom_id res chain seq x y z
N MET A 1 -9.94 41.80 41.88
CA MET A 1 -9.00 42.06 40.78
C MET A 1 -8.96 40.78 39.98
N GLY A 2 -9.50 40.85 38.76
CA GLY A 2 -9.88 39.68 37.98
C GLY A 2 -8.68 38.93 37.42
N ASP A 3 -8.67 37.63 37.65
CA ASP A 3 -7.85 36.68 36.92
C ASP A 3 -8.70 36.21 35.72
N ASN A 4 -8.68 36.97 34.63
CA ASN A 4 -9.21 36.53 33.35
C ASN A 4 -8.13 35.64 32.69
N GLY A 5 -8.01 34.41 33.20
CA GLY A 5 -7.26 33.35 32.53
C GLY A 5 -7.95 32.99 31.22
N THR A 6 -7.64 33.71 30.14
CA THR A 6 -7.92 33.24 28.78
C THR A 6 -7.10 31.98 28.56
N GLU A 7 -7.78 30.83 28.47
CA GLU A 7 -7.15 29.61 27.99
C GLU A 7 -6.44 29.90 26.65
N PRO A 8 -5.25 29.29 26.40
CA PRO A 8 -4.60 29.39 25.11
C PRO A 8 -5.58 28.97 24.02
N ARG A 9 -5.76 29.81 23.00
CA ARG A 9 -6.55 29.44 21.82
C ARG A 9 -5.67 28.64 20.88
N ASP A 10 -6.18 27.52 20.39
CA ASP A 10 -5.51 26.69 19.37
C ASP A 10 -5.66 27.33 17.98
N THR A 11 -5.09 28.53 17.82
CA THR A 11 -5.13 29.29 16.58
C THR A 11 -3.75 29.84 16.23
N LEU A 12 -3.53 30.06 14.93
CA LEU A 12 -2.37 30.74 14.38
C LEU A 12 -2.80 32.09 13.80
N THR A 13 -2.15 33.17 14.23
CA THR A 13 -2.33 34.49 13.61
C THR A 13 -1.36 34.67 12.44
N ILE A 14 -1.91 34.93 11.25
CA ILE A 14 -1.16 35.21 10.03
C ILE A 14 -1.35 36.69 9.67
N ARG A 15 -0.27 37.46 9.62
CA ARG A 15 -0.29 38.86 9.19
C ARG A 15 0.10 38.99 7.72
N ASP A 16 -0.79 39.55 6.90
CA ASP A 16 -0.42 39.95 5.54
C ASP A 16 0.20 41.36 5.57
N ASN A 17 1.52 41.43 5.47
CA ASN A 17 2.25 42.70 5.50
C ASN A 17 1.93 43.64 4.31
N ARG A 18 1.33 43.13 3.23
CA ARG A 18 0.94 43.96 2.08
C ARG A 18 -0.30 44.81 2.40
N THR A 19 -1.22 44.27 3.19
CA THR A 19 -2.49 44.93 3.55
C THR A 19 -2.53 45.38 5.02
N GLY A 20 -1.62 44.89 5.85
CA GLY A 20 -1.59 45.10 7.29
C GLY A 20 -2.68 44.35 8.06
N ARG A 21 -3.45 43.48 7.39
CA ARG A 21 -4.54 42.70 7.99
C ARG A 21 -4.01 41.45 8.68
N ASP A 22 -4.54 41.16 9.85
CA ASP A 22 -4.29 39.91 10.59
C ASP A 22 -5.45 38.93 10.36
N TYR A 23 -5.12 37.65 10.23
CA TYR A 23 -6.06 36.57 10.00
C TYR A 23 -5.80 35.45 10.99
N GLU A 24 -6.83 34.99 11.71
CA GLU A 24 -6.70 33.83 12.60
C GLU A 24 -7.14 32.56 11.87
N VAL A 25 -6.31 31.52 11.84
CA VAL A 25 -6.66 30.17 11.36
C VAL A 25 -6.62 29.20 12.53
N ASP A 26 -7.50 28.20 12.51
CA ASP A 26 -7.55 27.18 13.56
C ASP A 26 -6.42 26.16 13.36
N ILE A 27 -5.80 25.74 14.46
CA ILE A 27 -4.88 24.60 14.51
C ILE A 27 -5.73 23.37 14.84
N LEU A 28 -5.72 22.39 13.94
CA LEU A 28 -6.47 21.15 14.07
C LEU A 28 -5.57 20.04 14.64
N GLU A 29 -6.20 18.93 15.03
CA GLU A 29 -5.50 17.72 15.47
C GLU A 29 -4.42 17.30 14.46
N GLY A 30 -3.23 16.97 14.98
CA GLY A 30 -2.05 16.67 14.17
C GLY A 30 -1.19 17.88 13.82
N ASP A 31 -1.40 19.03 14.49
CA ASP A 31 -0.67 20.29 14.30
C ASP A 31 -0.77 20.82 12.85
N VAL A 32 -1.96 20.73 12.27
CA VAL A 32 -2.23 21.15 10.89
C VAL A 32 -3.22 22.29 10.81
N ILE A 33 -3.12 23.11 9.78
CA ILE A 33 -4.15 24.09 9.40
C ILE A 33 -4.91 23.59 8.17
N ARG A 34 -6.17 23.99 8.02
CA ARG A 34 -6.92 23.72 6.79
C ARG A 34 -6.45 24.64 5.67
N SER A 35 -5.84 24.11 4.61
CA SER A 35 -5.33 24.92 3.48
C SER A 35 -6.39 25.83 2.83
N MET A 36 -7.67 25.45 2.89
CA MET A 36 -8.77 26.28 2.39
C MET A 36 -8.97 27.57 3.19
N ASP A 37 -8.56 27.61 4.46
CA ASP A 37 -8.69 28.81 5.29
C ASP A 37 -7.73 29.90 4.84
N LEU A 38 -6.66 29.56 4.11
CA LEU A 38 -5.76 30.55 3.50
C LEU A 38 -6.47 31.40 2.44
N ARG A 39 -7.58 30.92 1.83
CA ARG A 39 -8.34 31.70 0.83
C ARG A 39 -8.90 33.02 1.36
N LYS A 40 -9.07 33.17 2.69
CA LYS A 40 -9.52 34.44 3.27
C LYS A 40 -8.45 35.55 3.21
N ILE A 41 -7.19 35.17 3.02
CA ILE A 41 -6.07 36.10 2.88
C ILE A 41 -6.06 36.62 1.44
N LYS A 42 -6.32 37.92 1.28
CA LYS A 42 -6.52 38.59 -0.01
C LYS A 42 -5.85 39.96 0.00
N VAL A 43 -5.27 40.37 -1.13
CA VAL A 43 -4.74 41.73 -1.29
C VAL A 43 -5.87 42.66 -1.70
N GLU A 44 -6.64 42.24 -2.70
CA GLU A 44 -7.87 42.88 -3.15
C GLU A 44 -9.07 41.97 -2.89
N ASP A 45 -10.24 42.53 -2.60
CA ASP A 45 -11.42 41.71 -2.25
C ASP A 45 -11.87 40.79 -3.42
N SER A 46 -11.54 41.17 -4.66
CA SER A 46 -11.74 40.39 -5.89
C SER A 46 -10.78 39.22 -6.08
N ASP A 47 -9.70 39.13 -5.29
CA ASP A 47 -8.73 38.04 -5.41
C ASP A 47 -9.38 36.68 -5.08
N PHE A 48 -8.87 35.64 -5.73
CA PHE A 48 -9.22 34.25 -5.42
C PHE A 48 -8.88 33.87 -3.96
N GLY A 49 -7.83 34.47 -3.40
CA GLY A 49 -7.27 34.17 -2.09
C GLY A 49 -5.95 33.42 -2.15
N MET A 50 -5.20 33.44 -1.04
CA MET A 50 -3.92 32.74 -0.93
C MET A 50 -4.09 31.23 -1.12
N MET A 51 -3.13 30.62 -1.83
CA MET A 51 -3.04 29.18 -2.01
C MET A 51 -1.76 28.65 -1.37
N ALA A 52 -1.82 27.46 -0.79
CA ALA A 52 -0.63 26.72 -0.40
C ALA A 52 0.06 26.18 -1.65
N TYR A 53 1.39 26.31 -1.71
CA TYR A 53 2.22 25.73 -2.76
C TYR A 53 3.20 24.75 -2.13
N ASP A 54 2.90 23.45 -2.25
CA ASP A 54 3.71 22.36 -1.70
C ASP A 54 3.84 21.23 -2.73
N PRO A 55 4.76 21.35 -3.70
CA PRO A 55 5.02 20.31 -4.68
C PRO A 55 5.33 18.97 -4.01
N ALA A 56 4.71 17.89 -4.50
CA ALA A 56 4.84 16.53 -3.97
C ALA A 56 4.35 16.33 -2.52
N PHE A 57 3.54 17.26 -1.99
CA PHE A 57 2.89 17.14 -0.66
C PHE A 57 3.89 16.88 0.48
N THR A 58 5.03 17.56 0.44
CA THR A 58 6.11 17.32 1.42
C THR A 58 5.77 17.80 2.82
N ASN A 59 4.82 18.73 2.95
CA ASN A 59 4.33 19.28 4.21
C ASN A 59 2.81 19.49 4.16
N THR A 60 2.08 18.57 3.53
CA THR A 60 0.62 18.63 3.40
C THR A 60 0.00 17.31 3.89
N ALA A 61 -0.71 17.36 5.01
CA ALA A 61 -1.59 16.28 5.41
C ALA A 61 -2.86 16.30 4.53
N SER A 62 -3.02 15.31 3.66
CA SER A 62 -4.12 15.27 2.70
C SER A 62 -5.39 14.62 3.24
N THR A 63 -5.29 13.85 4.32
CA THR A 63 -6.40 13.06 4.84
C THR A 63 -6.26 12.82 6.34
N HIS A 64 -7.40 12.62 7.00
CA HIS A 64 -7.44 12.04 8.35
C HIS A 64 -7.54 10.52 8.22
N SER A 65 -6.72 9.78 8.97
CA SER A 65 -6.64 8.32 8.90
C SER A 65 -6.53 7.71 10.29
N THR A 66 -7.24 6.60 10.51
CA THR A 66 -7.14 5.79 11.73
C THR A 66 -6.54 4.40 11.45
N VAL A 67 -5.97 4.19 10.26
CA VAL A 67 -5.51 2.88 9.77
C VAL A 67 -4.12 2.56 10.30
N THR A 68 -3.15 3.41 9.98
CA THR A 68 -1.74 3.17 10.27
C THR A 68 -1.10 4.44 10.80
N TYR A 69 -0.20 4.28 11.77
CA TYR A 69 0.60 5.36 12.32
C TYR A 69 2.08 5.04 12.16
N VAL A 70 2.86 6.07 11.77
CA VAL A 70 4.31 5.97 11.62
C VAL A 70 5.00 7.11 12.35
N ASP A 71 5.97 6.78 13.22
CA ASP A 71 6.96 7.73 13.73
C ASP A 71 8.35 7.32 13.22
N GLY A 72 8.75 7.94 12.12
CA GLY A 72 10.04 7.68 11.49
C GLY A 72 11.25 8.06 12.35
N GLY A 73 11.09 9.01 13.27
CA GLY A 73 12.16 9.42 14.18
C GLY A 73 12.45 8.36 15.25
N LYS A 74 11.43 7.59 15.63
CA LYS A 74 11.52 6.56 16.67
C LYS A 74 11.51 5.13 16.14
N GLY A 75 11.29 4.92 14.84
CA GLY A 75 11.16 3.57 14.29
C GLY A 75 9.86 2.90 14.76
N ILE A 76 8.73 3.61 14.72
CA ILE A 76 7.44 3.06 15.14
C ILE A 76 6.56 2.89 13.91
N LEU A 77 6.03 1.69 13.71
CA LEU A 77 4.95 1.37 12.79
C LEU A 77 3.82 0.69 13.57
N ARG A 78 2.59 1.20 13.42
CA ARG A 78 1.41 0.62 14.07
C ARG A 78 0.25 0.49 13.11
N TYR A 79 -0.34 -0.70 13.03
CA TYR A 79 -1.63 -0.91 12.37
C TYR A 79 -2.72 -0.88 13.44
N ARG A 80 -3.69 0.03 13.31
CA ARG A 80 -4.80 0.22 14.27
C ARG A 80 -4.34 0.34 15.73
N GLY A 81 -3.14 0.88 15.95
CA GLY A 81 -2.52 1.03 17.28
C GLY A 81 -1.64 -0.13 17.73
N TYR A 82 -1.71 -1.30 17.10
CA TYR A 82 -0.87 -2.45 17.41
C TYR A 82 0.53 -2.30 16.78
N PRO A 83 1.63 -2.46 17.55
CA PRO A 83 2.99 -2.48 17.00
C PRO A 83 3.17 -3.57 15.93
N ILE A 84 3.88 -3.24 14.85
CA ILE A 84 4.06 -4.16 13.73
C ILE A 84 4.74 -5.48 14.14
N GLU A 85 5.66 -5.43 15.10
CA GLU A 85 6.42 -6.58 15.58
C GLU A 85 5.51 -7.60 16.27
N GLN A 86 4.47 -7.12 16.97
CA GLN A 86 3.49 -7.99 17.61
C GLN A 86 2.62 -8.69 16.56
N LEU A 87 2.16 -7.95 15.55
CA LEU A 87 1.34 -8.53 14.49
C LEU A 87 2.14 -9.53 13.65
N ALA A 88 3.39 -9.20 13.32
CA ALA A 88 4.29 -10.08 12.58
C ALA A 88 4.60 -11.37 13.35
N ASP A 89 4.73 -11.31 14.68
CA ASP A 89 5.03 -12.49 15.51
C ASP A 89 3.79 -13.34 15.82
N GLN A 90 2.62 -12.71 16.01
CA GLN A 90 1.46 -13.36 16.64
C GLN A 90 0.21 -13.47 15.77
N SER A 91 0.19 -12.86 14.58
CA SER A 91 -0.96 -12.88 13.69
C SER A 91 -0.65 -13.53 12.35
N SER A 92 -1.70 -13.88 11.63
CA SER A 92 -1.68 -14.24 10.21
C SER A 92 -1.99 -13.04 9.32
N HIS A 93 -1.62 -13.13 8.04
CA HIS A 93 -1.92 -12.05 7.09
C HIS A 93 -3.42 -11.75 6.97
N LEU A 94 -4.30 -12.76 6.99
CA LEU A 94 -5.74 -12.54 6.89
C LEU A 94 -6.34 -11.90 8.15
N GLU A 95 -5.81 -12.19 9.34
CA GLU A 95 -6.18 -11.46 10.56
C GLU A 95 -5.79 -9.97 10.47
N VAL A 96 -4.56 -9.68 9.99
CA VAL A 96 -4.10 -8.31 9.80
C VAL A 96 -4.89 -7.60 8.70
N ALA A 97 -5.23 -8.27 7.61
CA ALA A 97 -6.10 -7.72 6.58
C ALA A 97 -7.49 -7.38 7.14
N TYR A 98 -8.08 -8.27 7.96
CA TYR A 98 -9.33 -7.99 8.65
C TYR A 98 -9.20 -6.76 9.56
N LEU A 99 -8.16 -6.70 10.40
CA LEU A 99 -7.85 -5.56 11.27
C LEU A 99 -7.80 -4.24 10.50
N LEU A 100 -7.05 -4.19 9.40
CA LEU A 100 -6.91 -3.00 8.59
C LEU A 100 -8.26 -2.58 7.96
N LEU A 101 -9.07 -3.54 7.51
CA LEU A 101 -10.35 -3.27 6.85
C LEU A 101 -11.49 -2.92 7.82
N LYS A 102 -11.53 -3.53 9.00
CA LYS A 102 -12.64 -3.42 9.97
C LYS A 102 -12.33 -2.51 11.16
N GLY A 103 -11.06 -2.30 11.48
CA GLY A 103 -10.62 -1.44 12.57
C GLY A 103 -10.18 -2.18 13.84
N GLU A 104 -10.63 -3.41 14.03
CA GLU A 104 -10.37 -4.24 15.21
C GLU A 104 -9.95 -5.66 14.79
N LEU A 105 -9.24 -6.37 15.67
CA LEU A 105 -8.90 -7.76 15.45
C LEU A 105 -10.18 -8.62 15.46
N PRO A 106 -10.30 -9.62 14.56
CA PRO A 106 -11.49 -10.45 14.48
C PRO A 106 -11.60 -11.37 15.70
N THR A 107 -12.82 -11.67 16.11
CA THR A 107 -13.12 -12.89 16.88
C THR A 107 -12.90 -14.13 16.02
N GLU A 108 -12.77 -15.31 16.63
CA GLU A 108 -12.59 -16.58 15.91
C GLU A 108 -13.67 -16.80 14.83
N ALA A 109 -14.95 -16.60 15.18
CA ALA A 109 -16.05 -16.74 14.22
C ALA A 109 -16.01 -15.71 13.07
N GLU A 110 -15.57 -14.48 13.34
CA GLU A 110 -15.41 -13.45 12.30
C GLU A 110 -14.25 -13.78 11.37
N LEU A 111 -13.16 -14.31 11.93
CA LEU A 111 -12.00 -14.74 11.15
C LEU A 111 -12.36 -15.93 10.26
N GLU A 112 -13.01 -16.96 10.81
CA GLU A 112 -13.49 -18.12 10.04
C GLU A 112 -14.41 -17.69 8.88
N GLY A 113 -15.35 -16.78 9.15
CA GLY A 113 -16.22 -16.21 8.12
C GLY A 113 -15.42 -15.48 7.03
N PHE A 114 -14.46 -14.63 7.42
CA PHE A 114 -13.63 -13.90 6.47
C PHE A 114 -12.72 -14.82 5.64
N VAL A 115 -12.10 -15.82 6.25
CA VAL A 115 -11.27 -16.83 5.57
C VAL A 115 -12.12 -17.62 4.58
N SER A 116 -13.33 -18.03 4.96
CA SER A 116 -14.27 -18.70 4.07
C SER A 116 -14.65 -17.82 2.88
N ASP A 117 -15.02 -16.57 3.13
CA ASP A 117 -15.38 -15.60 2.09
C ASP A 117 -14.24 -15.39 1.08
N VAL A 118 -13.00 -15.24 1.57
CA VAL A 118 -11.80 -15.11 0.72
C VAL A 118 -11.59 -16.38 -0.10
N THR A 119 -11.62 -17.55 0.54
CA THR A 119 -11.37 -18.85 -0.09
C THR A 119 -12.32 -19.11 -1.26
N LEU A 120 -13.61 -18.82 -1.08
CA LEU A 120 -14.65 -19.00 -2.11
C LEU A 120 -14.49 -18.07 -3.32
N HIS A 121 -13.68 -17.02 -3.23
CA HIS A 121 -13.48 -16.04 -4.30
C HIS A 121 -12.09 -16.09 -4.95
N THR A 122 -11.25 -17.07 -4.62
CA THR A 122 -9.86 -17.19 -5.10
C THR A 122 -9.76 -17.44 -6.62
N CYS A 123 -10.69 -18.19 -7.21
CA CYS A 123 -10.71 -18.44 -8.65
C CYS A 123 -10.94 -17.16 -9.45
N VAL A 124 -10.19 -16.97 -10.53
CA VAL A 124 -10.42 -15.91 -11.53
C VAL A 124 -11.25 -16.46 -12.69
N HIS A 125 -11.95 -15.57 -13.39
CA HIS A 125 -12.66 -15.95 -14.62
C HIS A 125 -11.65 -16.46 -15.67
N GLU A 126 -11.99 -17.49 -16.44
CA GLU A 126 -11.05 -18.12 -17.40
C GLU A 126 -10.49 -17.12 -18.43
N ASN A 127 -11.30 -16.17 -18.93
CA ASN A 127 -10.83 -15.07 -19.78
C ASN A 127 -9.69 -14.21 -19.18
N VAL A 128 -9.45 -14.23 -17.87
CA VAL A 128 -8.26 -13.58 -17.27
C VAL A 128 -6.99 -14.31 -17.70
N LYS A 129 -7.03 -15.64 -17.87
CA LYS A 129 -5.92 -16.41 -18.42
C LYS A 129 -5.66 -16.05 -19.87
N ASP A 130 -6.71 -15.95 -20.69
CA ASP A 130 -6.59 -15.52 -22.09
C ASP A 130 -5.94 -14.13 -22.19
N LEU A 131 -6.32 -13.21 -21.31
CA LEU A 131 -5.69 -11.89 -21.20
C LEU A 131 -4.20 -12.00 -20.85
N LEU A 132 -3.84 -12.86 -19.89
CA LEU A 132 -2.45 -13.08 -19.50
C LEU A 132 -1.62 -13.77 -20.60
N GLU A 133 -2.24 -14.66 -21.37
CA GLU A 133 -1.63 -15.33 -22.53
C GLU A 133 -1.34 -14.34 -23.67
N GLY A 134 -2.13 -13.28 -23.79
CA GLY A 134 -1.93 -12.23 -24.79
C GLY A 134 -0.70 -11.33 -24.58
N PHE A 135 -0.03 -11.39 -23.43
CA PHE A 135 1.20 -10.63 -23.21
C PHE A 135 2.42 -11.28 -23.87
N PRO A 136 3.46 -10.50 -24.22
CA PRO A 136 4.77 -11.03 -24.60
C PRO A 136 5.36 -11.98 -23.56
N ASP A 137 6.18 -12.94 -24.00
CA ASP A 137 6.81 -13.94 -23.12
C ASP A 137 7.74 -13.33 -22.05
N ASP A 138 8.33 -12.18 -22.35
CA ASP A 138 9.24 -11.43 -21.48
C ASP A 138 8.57 -10.23 -20.78
N ALA A 139 7.22 -10.18 -20.81
CA ALA A 139 6.48 -9.11 -20.17
C ALA A 139 6.74 -9.07 -18.66
N HIS A 140 7.04 -7.88 -18.13
CA HIS A 140 7.24 -7.69 -16.71
C HIS A 140 5.95 -7.98 -15.93
N THR A 141 6.03 -8.79 -14.87
CA THR A 141 4.86 -9.27 -14.10
C THR A 141 4.02 -8.13 -13.53
N MET A 142 4.63 -7.03 -13.06
CA MET A 142 3.87 -5.84 -12.64
C MET A 142 3.02 -5.23 -13.75
N GLY A 143 3.52 -5.17 -14.99
CA GLY A 143 2.73 -4.68 -16.13
C GLY A 143 1.52 -5.57 -16.40
N MET A 144 1.73 -6.88 -16.38
CA MET A 144 0.65 -7.87 -16.51
C MET A 144 -0.39 -7.73 -15.39
N MET A 145 0.08 -7.56 -14.14
CA MET A 145 -0.78 -7.41 -12.98
C MET A 145 -1.63 -6.13 -13.02
N VAL A 146 -1.04 -4.98 -13.38
CA VAL A 146 -1.79 -3.72 -13.54
C VAL A 146 -2.91 -3.90 -14.57
N SER A 147 -2.62 -4.53 -15.70
CA SER A 147 -3.63 -4.80 -16.74
C SER A 147 -4.70 -5.81 -16.30
N ALA A 148 -4.31 -6.92 -15.66
CA ALA A 148 -5.23 -7.95 -15.21
C ALA A 148 -6.20 -7.43 -14.13
N VAL A 149 -5.68 -6.67 -13.16
CA VAL A 149 -6.50 -6.05 -12.11
C VAL A 149 -7.43 -5.01 -12.71
N SER A 150 -6.96 -4.17 -13.63
CA SER A 150 -7.84 -3.21 -14.31
C SER A 150 -8.97 -3.92 -15.08
N ALA A 151 -8.69 -5.07 -15.69
CA ALA A 151 -9.68 -5.84 -16.41
C ALA A 151 -10.80 -6.38 -15.50
N LEU A 152 -10.53 -6.64 -14.22
CA LEU A 152 -11.57 -7.08 -13.26
C LEU A 152 -12.76 -6.12 -13.16
N SER A 153 -12.57 -4.82 -13.47
CA SER A 153 -13.66 -3.84 -13.56
C SER A 153 -14.75 -4.21 -14.59
N THR A 154 -14.40 -4.98 -15.63
CA THR A 154 -15.35 -5.43 -16.66
C THR A 154 -16.06 -6.73 -16.28
N PHE A 155 -15.43 -7.56 -15.45
CA PHE A 155 -16.01 -8.80 -14.92
C PHE A 155 -16.98 -8.54 -13.75
N TYR A 156 -16.83 -7.40 -13.06
CA TYR A 156 -17.63 -7.02 -11.89
C TYR A 156 -18.23 -5.62 -12.07
N PRO A 157 -19.16 -5.41 -13.03
CA PRO A 157 -19.72 -4.10 -13.34
C PRO A 157 -20.46 -3.44 -12.16
N GLU A 158 -20.97 -4.23 -11.21
CA GLU A 158 -21.59 -3.76 -9.98
C GLU A 158 -20.62 -2.98 -9.07
N ALA A 159 -19.30 -3.17 -9.25
CA ALA A 159 -18.25 -2.50 -8.47
C ALA A 159 -18.28 -0.97 -8.59
N LYS A 160 -18.97 -0.42 -9.59
CA LYS A 160 -19.23 1.01 -9.74
C LYS A 160 -20.15 1.59 -8.65
N ASN A 161 -20.92 0.74 -7.97
CA ASN A 161 -21.80 1.16 -6.87
C ASN A 161 -21.03 1.36 -5.56
N VAL A 162 -20.02 2.25 -5.58
CA VAL A 162 -19.07 2.47 -4.48
C VAL A 162 -19.70 3.04 -3.20
N HIS A 163 -20.95 3.48 -3.24
CA HIS A 163 -21.66 3.97 -2.04
C HIS A 163 -22.41 2.87 -1.29
N ASP A 164 -22.65 1.71 -1.92
CA ASP A 164 -23.27 0.56 -1.27
C ASP A 164 -22.22 -0.20 -0.43
N PRO A 165 -22.36 -0.26 0.91
CA PRO A 165 -21.38 -0.92 1.77
C PRO A 165 -21.24 -2.42 1.49
N ALA A 166 -22.32 -3.12 1.12
CA ALA A 166 -22.29 -4.54 0.85
C ALA A 166 -21.55 -4.83 -0.46
N VAL A 167 -21.82 -4.04 -1.50
CA VAL A 167 -21.09 -4.12 -2.78
C VAL A 167 -19.61 -3.83 -2.55
N ARG A 168 -19.28 -2.76 -1.82
CA ARG A 168 -17.87 -2.44 -1.48
C ARG A 168 -17.17 -3.59 -0.77
N TRP A 169 -17.79 -4.15 0.26
CA TRP A 169 -17.21 -5.27 1.02
C TRP A 169 -16.95 -6.47 0.12
N GLN A 170 -17.91 -6.83 -0.74
CA GLN A 170 -17.75 -7.94 -1.68
C GLN A 170 -16.58 -7.71 -2.65
N GLN A 171 -16.40 -6.49 -3.17
CA GLN A 171 -15.28 -6.20 -4.08
C GLN A 171 -13.94 -6.20 -3.35
N ILE A 172 -13.89 -5.78 -2.09
CA ILE A 172 -12.69 -5.87 -1.24
C ILE A 172 -12.30 -7.33 -1.04
N VAL A 173 -13.23 -8.19 -0.65
CA VAL A 173 -13.00 -9.64 -0.48
C VAL A 173 -12.47 -10.24 -1.78
N ARG A 174 -13.08 -9.92 -2.93
CA ARG A 174 -12.63 -10.41 -4.24
C ARG A 174 -11.22 -9.95 -4.59
N LEU A 175 -10.86 -8.70 -4.30
CA LEU A 175 -9.51 -8.19 -4.52
C LEU A 175 -8.50 -8.97 -3.67
N VAL A 176 -8.74 -9.12 -2.37
CA VAL A 176 -7.87 -9.91 -1.47
C VAL A 176 -7.75 -11.35 -1.99
N ALA A 177 -8.87 -12.00 -2.30
CA ALA A 177 -8.89 -13.39 -2.74
C ALA A 177 -8.16 -13.64 -4.08
N LYS A 178 -8.28 -12.73 -5.04
CA LYS A 178 -7.80 -12.96 -6.42
C LYS A 178 -6.37 -12.50 -6.66
N MET A 179 -5.83 -11.60 -5.83
CA MET A 179 -4.47 -11.10 -6.01
C MET A 179 -3.42 -12.20 -6.05
N PRO A 180 -3.41 -13.18 -5.11
CA PRO A 180 -2.45 -14.28 -5.17
C PRO A 180 -2.59 -15.11 -6.44
N THR A 181 -3.81 -15.43 -6.87
CA THR A 181 -4.07 -16.20 -8.10
C THR A 181 -3.52 -15.49 -9.33
N MET A 182 -3.83 -14.19 -9.49
CA MET A 182 -3.33 -13.40 -10.62
C MET A 182 -1.80 -13.27 -10.59
N ALA A 183 -1.21 -13.03 -9.41
CA ALA A 183 0.24 -12.91 -9.25
C ALA A 183 0.95 -14.23 -9.58
N ALA A 184 0.40 -15.36 -9.14
CA ALA A 184 0.95 -16.67 -9.46
C ALA A 184 0.85 -16.96 -10.97
N TYR A 185 -0.28 -16.61 -11.60
CA TYR A 185 -0.44 -16.79 -13.04
C TYR A 185 0.56 -15.92 -13.83
N ALA A 186 0.73 -14.65 -13.47
CA ALA A 186 1.72 -13.79 -14.10
C ALA A 186 3.15 -14.36 -13.97
N CYS A 187 3.53 -14.85 -12.79
CA CYS A 187 4.83 -15.48 -12.57
C CYS A 187 5.02 -16.75 -13.41
N ARG A 188 4.01 -17.61 -13.49
CA ARG A 188 4.06 -18.83 -14.30
C ARG A 188 4.11 -18.55 -15.79
N ARG A 189 3.37 -17.53 -16.25
CA ARG A 189 3.39 -17.07 -17.64
C ARG A 189 4.80 -16.62 -18.05
N LEU A 190 5.49 -15.85 -17.21
CA LEU A 190 6.88 -15.46 -17.40
C LEU A 190 7.83 -16.68 -17.47
N ARG A 191 7.53 -17.74 -16.72
CA ARG A 191 8.33 -18.98 -16.67
C ARG A 191 7.94 -20.01 -17.73
N GLY A 192 6.92 -19.75 -18.55
CA GLY A 192 6.38 -20.72 -19.52
C GLY A 192 5.75 -21.96 -18.88
N LEU A 193 5.21 -21.84 -17.67
CA LEU A 193 4.59 -22.94 -16.92
C LEU A 193 3.06 -22.91 -17.02
N PRO A 194 2.37 -24.07 -17.06
CA PRO A 194 0.90 -24.13 -17.09
C PRO A 194 0.31 -23.65 -15.76
N TYR A 195 -0.84 -22.95 -15.77
CA TYR A 195 -1.45 -22.41 -14.55
C TYR A 195 -1.93 -23.50 -13.58
N VAL A 196 -1.83 -23.22 -12.28
CA VAL A 196 -2.29 -24.10 -11.19
C VAL A 196 -3.44 -23.41 -10.48
N TYR A 197 -4.59 -24.06 -10.36
CA TYR A 197 -5.75 -23.50 -9.67
C TYR A 197 -5.53 -23.39 -8.16
N PRO A 198 -6.20 -22.44 -7.49
CA PRO A 198 -6.18 -22.36 -6.04
C PRO A 198 -6.81 -23.61 -5.41
N GLU A 199 -6.31 -24.01 -4.25
CA GLU A 199 -6.80 -25.15 -3.46
C GLU A 199 -7.35 -24.64 -2.12
N ASN A 200 -8.63 -24.94 -1.86
CA ASN A 200 -9.37 -24.38 -0.72
C ASN A 200 -8.93 -24.94 0.64
N GLU A 201 -8.25 -26.09 0.66
CA GLU A 201 -7.76 -26.74 1.88
C GLU A 201 -6.45 -26.10 2.39
N LEU A 202 -5.78 -25.31 1.55
CA LEU A 202 -4.53 -24.64 1.89
C LEU A 202 -4.80 -23.27 2.52
N SER A 203 -3.92 -22.86 3.43
CA SER A 203 -3.89 -21.48 3.94
C SER A 203 -3.66 -20.48 2.80
N TYR A 204 -3.92 -19.20 3.05
CA TYR A 204 -3.75 -18.14 2.05
C TYR A 204 -2.34 -18.13 1.41
N THR A 205 -1.30 -18.24 2.22
CA THR A 205 0.09 -18.24 1.75
C THR A 205 0.53 -19.59 1.20
N SER A 206 0.09 -20.70 1.81
CA SER A 206 0.32 -22.04 1.25
C SER A 206 -0.28 -22.19 -0.13
N ASN A 207 -1.50 -21.67 -0.34
CA ASN A 207 -2.16 -21.68 -1.63
C ASN A 207 -1.40 -20.86 -2.68
N PHE A 208 -0.87 -19.68 -2.30
CA PHE A 208 -0.03 -18.91 -3.21
C PHE A 208 1.26 -19.65 -3.59
N LEU A 209 1.96 -20.24 -2.62
CA LEU A 209 3.17 -21.03 -2.88
C LEU A 209 2.87 -22.28 -3.74
N ASN A 210 1.74 -22.96 -3.48
CA ASN A 210 1.25 -24.06 -4.31
C ASN A 210 1.12 -23.63 -5.76
N MET A 211 0.40 -22.53 -6.00
CA MET A 211 0.22 -22.02 -7.36
C MET A 211 1.56 -21.66 -8.01
N LEU A 212 2.53 -21.10 -7.28
CA LEU A 212 3.84 -20.76 -7.82
C LEU A 212 4.73 -21.96 -8.16
N PHE A 213 4.73 -22.99 -7.31
CA PHE A 213 5.79 -24.00 -7.30
C PHE A 213 5.34 -25.44 -7.56
N ARG A 214 4.03 -25.72 -7.58
CA ARG A 214 3.54 -27.07 -7.91
C ARG A 214 4.01 -27.48 -9.29
N THR A 215 4.58 -28.68 -9.34
CA THR A 215 4.96 -29.42 -10.55
C THR A 215 3.97 -30.56 -10.74
N GLU A 216 3.61 -30.89 -11.99
CA GLU A 216 2.46 -31.74 -12.36
C GLU A 216 2.44 -33.17 -11.78
N ALA A 217 3.51 -33.65 -11.13
CA ALA A 217 3.65 -35.04 -10.70
C ALA A 217 3.41 -35.31 -9.20
N LYS A 218 3.29 -34.30 -8.34
CA LYS A 218 3.10 -34.50 -6.89
C LYS A 218 2.20 -33.43 -6.28
N ASP A 219 1.44 -33.81 -5.27
CA ASP A 219 0.75 -32.85 -4.40
C ASP A 219 1.79 -31.92 -3.76
N TYR A 220 1.48 -30.63 -3.76
CA TYR A 220 2.35 -29.63 -3.17
C TYR A 220 2.26 -29.75 -1.65
N GLU A 221 3.40 -29.98 -1.01
CA GLU A 221 3.51 -30.01 0.44
C GLU A 221 4.15 -28.69 0.89
N PRO A 222 3.40 -27.77 1.51
CA PRO A 222 3.93 -26.49 1.93
C PRO A 222 5.06 -26.68 2.93
N ASN A 223 6.20 -26.03 2.71
CA ASN A 223 7.24 -25.93 3.73
C ASN A 223 6.77 -24.92 4.78
N PRO A 224 6.53 -25.32 6.04
CA PRO A 224 5.98 -24.43 7.07
C PRO A 224 6.87 -23.22 7.36
N VAL A 225 8.19 -23.33 7.14
CA VAL A 225 9.12 -22.20 7.26
C VAL A 225 8.88 -21.17 6.16
N LEU A 226 8.71 -21.62 4.91
CA LEU A 226 8.45 -20.72 3.78
C LEU A 226 7.06 -20.12 3.84
N GLU A 227 6.06 -20.90 4.26
CA GLU A 227 4.70 -20.43 4.51
C GLU A 227 4.69 -19.31 5.53
N ARG A 228 5.31 -19.52 6.71
CA ARG A 228 5.38 -18.50 7.74
C ARG A 228 6.18 -17.28 7.29
N ALA A 229 7.30 -17.46 6.61
CA ALA A 229 8.09 -16.35 6.10
C ALA A 229 7.29 -15.48 5.12
N LEU A 230 6.53 -16.10 4.22
CA LEU A 230 5.66 -15.39 3.27
C LEU A 230 4.51 -14.66 3.97
N ASP A 231 3.91 -15.29 4.98
CA ASP A 231 2.82 -14.71 5.77
C ASP A 231 3.28 -13.45 6.52
N VAL A 232 4.45 -13.52 7.15
CA VAL A 232 5.10 -12.35 7.77
C VAL A 232 5.43 -11.29 6.71
N LEU A 233 5.98 -11.67 5.56
CA LEU A 233 6.25 -10.72 4.48
C LEU A 233 4.98 -9.98 4.03
N PHE A 234 3.85 -10.67 3.92
CA PHE A 234 2.57 -10.05 3.58
C PHE A 234 2.06 -9.12 4.68
N ILE A 235 2.25 -9.45 5.96
CA ILE A 235 1.92 -8.56 7.09
C ILE A 235 2.76 -7.28 7.03
N LEU A 236 4.08 -7.41 6.86
CA LEU A 236 5.01 -6.27 6.84
C LEU A 236 4.77 -5.32 5.65
N HIS A 237 4.12 -5.79 4.58
CA HIS A 237 3.78 -4.98 3.41
C HIS A 237 2.29 -4.66 3.29
N ALA A 238 1.48 -4.94 4.32
CA ALA A 238 0.03 -4.80 4.26
C ALA A 238 -0.44 -3.34 4.14
N ASP A 239 0.20 -2.40 4.84
CA ASP A 239 -0.04 -0.97 4.70
C ASP A 239 1.18 -0.15 5.12
N HIS A 240 1.32 1.08 4.61
CA HIS A 240 2.39 1.98 5.03
C HIS A 240 1.97 3.45 4.90
N GLU A 241 0.82 3.79 5.49
CA GLU A 241 0.30 5.17 5.59
C GLU A 241 0.11 5.84 4.20
N GLN A 242 0.25 7.17 4.07
CA GLN A 242 0.07 7.97 2.85
C GLN A 242 1.35 7.96 2.01
N ASN A 243 1.75 6.77 1.56
CA ASN A 243 2.77 6.63 0.53
C ASN A 243 2.19 6.89 -0.87
N CYS A 244 3.07 6.97 -1.89
CA CYS A 244 2.69 7.34 -3.26
C CYS A 244 1.51 6.52 -3.81
N SER A 245 1.54 5.19 -3.71
CA SER A 245 0.46 4.33 -4.21
C SER A 245 -0.84 4.47 -3.43
N THR A 246 -0.78 4.57 -2.10
CA THR A 246 -1.98 4.78 -1.27
C THR A 246 -2.64 6.13 -1.57
N THR A 247 -1.85 7.20 -1.70
CA THR A 247 -2.34 8.53 -2.10
C THR A 247 -2.94 8.51 -3.52
N THR A 248 -2.31 7.81 -4.47
CA THR A 248 -2.86 7.62 -5.82
C THR A 248 -4.21 6.90 -5.79
N MET A 249 -4.34 5.84 -5.00
CA MET A 249 -5.61 5.12 -4.85
C MET A 249 -6.71 6.04 -4.33
N ARG A 250 -6.41 6.85 -3.31
CA ARG A 250 -7.37 7.83 -2.74
C ARG A 250 -7.76 8.89 -3.76
N ALA A 251 -6.81 9.41 -4.54
CA ALA A 251 -7.08 10.41 -5.55
C ALA A 251 -8.02 9.85 -6.65
N ILE A 252 -7.75 8.66 -7.16
CA ILE A 252 -8.63 7.99 -8.14
C ILE A 252 -10.00 7.66 -7.51
N GLY A 253 -10.01 7.13 -6.28
CA GLY A 253 -11.24 6.82 -5.55
C GLY A 253 -12.13 8.05 -5.30
N SER A 254 -11.55 9.25 -5.18
CA SER A 254 -12.31 10.50 -4.98
C SER A 254 -13.17 10.90 -6.18
N SER A 255 -12.88 10.38 -7.38
CA SER A 255 -13.76 10.53 -8.55
C SER A 255 -14.83 9.44 -8.63
N HIS A 256 -14.96 8.61 -7.59
CA HIS A 256 -15.87 7.46 -7.49
C HIS A 256 -15.63 6.39 -8.56
N ALA A 257 -14.37 6.20 -8.97
CA ALA A 257 -13.98 5.06 -9.79
C ALA A 257 -14.19 3.74 -9.03
N ASP A 258 -14.42 2.65 -9.77
CA ASP A 258 -14.53 1.32 -9.17
C ASP A 258 -13.20 0.91 -8.49
N PRO A 259 -13.25 0.05 -7.46
CA PRO A 259 -12.07 -0.32 -6.69
C PRO A 259 -10.99 -1.04 -7.52
N TYR A 260 -11.35 -1.76 -8.60
CA TYR A 260 -10.36 -2.45 -9.44
C TYR A 260 -9.54 -1.43 -10.25
N SER A 261 -10.20 -0.44 -10.85
CA SER A 261 -9.52 0.67 -11.52
C SER A 261 -8.64 1.48 -10.57
N ALA A 262 -9.12 1.74 -9.34
CA ALA A 262 -8.35 2.46 -8.33
C ALA A 262 -7.09 1.68 -7.87
N VAL A 263 -7.23 0.37 -7.63
CA VAL A 263 -6.09 -0.50 -7.27
C VAL A 263 -5.11 -0.61 -8.44
N ALA A 264 -5.57 -0.75 -9.68
CA ALA A 264 -4.68 -0.78 -10.84
C ALA A 264 -3.83 0.50 -10.96
N GLY A 265 -4.43 1.67 -10.75
CA GLY A 265 -3.70 2.94 -10.71
C GLY A 265 -2.69 3.03 -9.55
N ALA A 266 -3.07 2.53 -8.37
CA ALA A 266 -2.17 2.43 -7.22
C ALA A 266 -0.98 1.49 -7.49
N MET A 267 -1.23 0.35 -8.14
CA MET A 267 -0.20 -0.60 -8.56
C MET A 267 0.73 -0.01 -9.61
N ALA A 268 0.24 0.83 -10.52
CA ALA A 268 1.08 1.56 -11.47
C ALA A 268 2.02 2.54 -10.75
N ALA A 269 1.56 3.21 -9.69
CA ALA A 269 2.41 4.03 -8.83
C ALA A 269 3.43 3.17 -8.05
N LEU A 270 3.03 2.00 -7.55
CA LEU A 270 3.92 1.03 -6.88
C LEU A 270 4.99 0.49 -7.81
N TYR A 271 4.67 0.23 -9.08
CA TYR A 271 5.62 -0.28 -10.07
C TYR A 271 6.79 0.68 -10.33
N GLY A 272 6.66 1.97 -10.01
CA GLY A 272 7.75 2.93 -10.12
C GLY A 272 9.01 2.51 -9.34
N PRO A 273 10.22 2.63 -9.91
CA PRO A 273 11.46 2.17 -9.28
C PRO A 273 11.84 2.91 -8.00
N LEU A 274 11.28 4.10 -7.79
CA LEU A 274 11.47 4.90 -6.57
C LEU A 274 10.43 4.62 -5.49
N HIS A 275 9.51 3.68 -5.72
CA HIS A 275 8.50 3.25 -4.77
C HIS A 275 8.62 1.75 -4.50
N GLY A 276 7.95 0.88 -5.26
CA GLY A 276 7.94 -0.57 -5.03
C GLY A 276 9.11 -1.34 -5.66
N GLY A 277 9.85 -0.74 -6.60
CA GLY A 277 10.98 -1.42 -7.28
C GLY A 277 12.27 -1.53 -6.46
N ALA A 278 12.28 -1.08 -5.19
CA ALA A 278 13.48 -1.06 -4.38
C ALA A 278 14.02 -2.47 -4.05
N ASN A 279 13.15 -3.44 -3.80
CA ASN A 279 13.52 -4.83 -3.49
C ASN A 279 14.22 -5.52 -4.68
N GLU A 280 13.71 -5.34 -5.90
CA GLU A 280 14.33 -5.86 -7.12
C GLU A 280 15.70 -5.20 -7.35
N ALA A 281 15.80 -3.89 -7.10
CA ALA A 281 17.07 -3.18 -7.23
C ALA A 281 18.12 -3.65 -6.20
N VAL A 282 17.71 -4.09 -5.01
CA VAL A 282 18.60 -4.75 -4.04
C VAL A 282 19.16 -6.06 -4.62
N LEU A 283 18.31 -6.92 -5.20
CA LEU A 283 18.77 -8.17 -5.79
C LEU A 283 19.73 -7.93 -6.97
N ARG A 284 19.41 -7.01 -7.88
CA ARG A 284 20.30 -6.62 -8.99
C ARG A 284 21.64 -6.06 -8.48
N MET A 285 21.61 -5.29 -7.39
CA MET A 285 22.82 -4.78 -6.74
C MET A 285 23.67 -5.93 -6.17
N LEU A 286 23.06 -6.89 -5.48
CA LEU A 286 23.76 -8.06 -4.94
C LEU A 286 24.35 -8.94 -6.04
N GLU A 287 23.60 -9.20 -7.12
CA GLU A 287 24.10 -9.92 -8.31
C GLU A 287 25.30 -9.21 -8.94
N ARG A 288 25.25 -7.88 -9.03
CA ARG A 288 26.36 -7.07 -9.53
C ARG A 288 27.60 -7.13 -8.65
N ILE A 289 27.43 -7.19 -7.33
CA ILE A 289 28.55 -7.37 -6.38
C ILE A 289 29.13 -8.78 -6.55
N GLY A 290 28.25 -9.79 -6.72
CA GLY A 290 28.63 -11.18 -6.90
C GLY A 290 29.05 -11.81 -5.58
N THR A 291 30.32 -11.67 -5.21
CA THR A 291 30.89 -12.34 -4.02
C THR A 291 31.23 -11.36 -2.90
N PRO A 292 31.31 -11.82 -1.63
CA PRO A 292 31.61 -10.95 -0.48
C PRO A 292 32.92 -10.17 -0.61
N GLU A 293 33.92 -10.68 -1.34
CA GLU A 293 35.22 -10.03 -1.54
C GLU A 293 35.11 -8.72 -2.34
N ASN A 294 34.06 -8.56 -3.15
CA ASN A 294 33.83 -7.35 -3.95
C ASN A 294 33.12 -6.23 -3.18
N VAL A 295 32.59 -6.52 -1.98
CA VAL A 295 31.85 -5.54 -1.16
C VAL A 295 32.67 -4.28 -0.88
N PRO A 296 33.94 -4.33 -0.44
CA PRO A 296 34.71 -3.12 -0.19
C PRO A 296 34.82 -2.22 -1.43
N GLY A 297 35.02 -2.81 -2.61
CA GLY A 297 35.08 -2.07 -3.87
C GLY A 297 33.75 -1.41 -4.24
N PHE A 298 32.63 -2.11 -4.06
CA PHE A 298 31.31 -1.55 -4.30
C PHE A 298 30.99 -0.40 -3.34
N ILE A 299 31.36 -0.53 -2.07
CA ILE A 299 31.17 0.53 -1.06
C ILE A 299 31.95 1.80 -1.42
N GLU A 300 33.16 1.69 -1.98
CA GLU A 300 33.90 2.86 -2.47
C GLU A 300 33.19 3.55 -3.66
N LEU A 301 32.54 2.78 -4.54
CA LEU A 301 31.69 3.36 -5.60
C LEU A 301 30.48 4.11 -5.03
N VAL A 302 29.85 3.56 -3.98
CA VAL A 302 28.74 4.23 -3.27
C VAL A 302 29.22 5.54 -2.63
N LYS A 303 30.33 5.51 -1.89
CA LYS A 303 30.90 6.70 -1.23
C LYS A 303 31.28 7.79 -2.24
N THR A 304 31.77 7.40 -3.41
CA THR A 304 32.12 8.32 -4.51
C THR A 304 30.91 8.71 -5.38
N LYS A 305 29.68 8.32 -4.98
CA LYS A 305 28.41 8.61 -5.68
C LYS A 305 28.35 8.09 -7.11
N LYS A 306 29.17 7.10 -7.44
CA LYS A 306 29.11 6.37 -8.71
C LYS A 306 28.00 5.33 -8.71
N GLU A 307 27.65 4.84 -7.52
CA GLU A 307 26.58 3.88 -7.29
C GLU A 307 25.69 4.32 -6.13
N ARG A 308 24.49 3.72 -6.04
CA ARG A 308 23.61 3.83 -4.88
C ARG A 308 23.58 2.52 -4.13
N LEU A 309 23.52 2.59 -2.80
CA LEU A 309 23.31 1.43 -1.94
C LEU A 309 21.80 1.19 -1.81
N MET A 310 21.27 0.28 -2.61
CA MET A 310 19.84 -0.07 -2.61
C MET A 310 19.47 -0.80 -1.33
N GLY A 311 18.26 -0.57 -0.81
CA GLY A 311 17.80 -1.18 0.45
C GLY A 311 18.37 -0.55 1.72
N PHE A 312 19.10 0.57 1.61
CA PHE A 312 19.62 1.32 2.75
C PHE A 312 19.08 2.75 2.78
N GLY A 313 18.67 3.17 3.96
CA GLY A 313 18.02 4.45 4.21
C GLY A 313 16.54 4.43 3.86
N HIS A 314 15.75 5.19 4.60
CA HIS A 314 14.31 5.27 4.42
C HIS A 314 13.88 6.74 4.45
N ARG A 315 12.91 7.13 3.60
CA ARG A 315 12.44 8.54 3.55
C ARG A 315 11.78 8.95 4.87
N VAL A 316 11.07 8.00 5.49
CA VAL A 316 10.37 8.16 6.78
C VAL A 316 11.24 7.75 7.97
N TYR A 317 11.65 6.48 8.08
CA TYR A 317 12.51 6.00 9.17
C TYR A 317 13.94 6.57 9.12
N LYS A 318 14.29 7.34 10.15
CA LYS A 318 15.63 7.88 10.37
C LYS A 318 16.45 7.08 11.40
N ALA A 319 15.78 6.31 12.25
CA ALA A 319 16.40 5.46 13.26
C ALA A 319 16.69 4.05 12.71
N TYR A 320 15.66 3.20 12.67
CA TYR A 320 15.64 1.90 12.02
C TYR A 320 14.24 1.65 11.46
N ASP A 321 14.13 0.73 10.51
CA ASP A 321 12.85 0.24 9.97
C ASP A 321 12.38 -0.93 10.86
N PRO A 322 11.26 -0.79 11.58
CA PRO A 322 10.85 -1.72 12.65
C PRO A 322 10.36 -3.09 12.20
#